data_AF-A0A1V4KP69-F1
#
_entry.id   AF-A0A1V4KP69-F1
#
_cell.length_a   1.000
_cell.length_b   1.000
_cell.length_c   1.000
_cell.angle_alpha   90.00
_cell.angle_beta   90.00
_cell.angle_gamma   90.00
#
_symmetry.space_group_name_H-M   'P 1'
#
loop_
_entity.id
_entity.type
_entity.pdbx_description
1 polymer ?
#
loop_
_entity_poly.entity_id
_entity_poly.type
_entity_poly.pdbx_seq_one_letter_code
_entity_poly.pdbx_strand_id
1 'polypeptide(L)'
;MLMEECGHLPAPPRLGDLRPVELDLHGGKHNKSVSFPGRLSVPVQAESERPQMPPMPAQGSAVDKRNRDLVYELKSDPCGRCLILNNVNFSRDSDLSTRDGSDVDCEKLEKRFKALSFDVLTRRDLAAQKMVLELQELARQDHSALDCCVVVILSHGCQTSHIQFPGGVYGTDGKAIPVEKIVNYFNGSHCPSLRGKPKLFFIQACGGEQRDRGFVVDGDSPGDEAPGGSLESDATPFQTPAGNVDQPDAVASLPTPSDILVSYSTFPGFVSWRDVSSGSWYVETLDSVLEQYARSEDLLNMLLRVANAVSAKGRYKQIPGCFNFLRKKFFFRCK
;
A
#
# COMPACT_ATOMS: atom_id res chain seq x y z
N MET A 1 -22.93 -39.16 54.45
CA MET A 1 -23.35 -40.36 53.70
C MET A 1 -23.83 -39.92 52.32
N LEU A 2 -22.97 -40.11 51.32
CA LEU A 2 -23.22 -40.77 50.03
C LEU A 2 -22.10 -40.33 49.07
N MET A 3 -21.17 -41.26 48.91
CA MET A 3 -20.16 -41.33 47.85
C MET A 3 -20.87 -41.70 46.54
N GLU A 4 -20.44 -41.18 45.40
CA GLU A 4 -19.80 -41.87 44.25
C GLU A 4 -20.27 -41.08 43.00
N GLU A 5 -19.58 -40.95 41.87
CA GLU A 5 -18.51 -41.74 41.28
C GLU A 5 -17.76 -40.86 40.24
N CYS A 6 -16.44 -41.05 40.14
CA CYS A 6 -15.55 -40.31 39.26
C CYS A 6 -15.32 -41.13 37.97
N GLY A 7 -15.91 -40.69 36.86
CA GLY A 7 -15.80 -41.36 35.56
C GLY A 7 -14.39 -41.23 34.95
N HIS A 8 -13.74 -42.37 34.77
CA HIS A 8 -12.44 -42.54 34.10
C HIS A 8 -12.49 -42.18 32.61
N LEU A 9 -11.54 -41.34 32.16
CA LEU A 9 -11.22 -41.14 30.75
C LEU A 9 -10.22 -42.23 30.27
N PRO A 10 -10.37 -42.76 29.04
CA PRO A 10 -9.49 -43.81 28.53
C PRO A 10 -8.10 -43.25 28.17
N ALA A 11 -7.07 -44.05 28.45
CA ALA A 11 -5.67 -43.73 28.18
C ALA A 11 -5.37 -43.63 26.66
N PRO A 12 -4.48 -42.72 26.22
CA PRO A 12 -4.06 -42.63 24.82
C PRO A 12 -3.19 -43.83 24.41
N PRO A 13 -3.21 -44.24 23.13
CA PRO A 13 -2.43 -45.37 22.64
C PRO A 13 -0.92 -45.07 22.71
N ARG A 14 -0.15 -46.09 23.08
CA ARG A 14 1.31 -46.02 23.21
C ARG A 14 1.96 -45.89 21.84
N LEU A 15 2.76 -44.84 21.68
CA LEU A 15 3.64 -44.62 20.54
C LEU A 15 4.77 -45.67 20.60
N GLY A 16 4.81 -46.57 19.62
CA GLY A 16 5.90 -47.52 19.45
C GLY A 16 7.17 -46.81 18.97
N ASP A 17 8.30 -47.16 19.60
CA ASP A 17 9.65 -46.73 19.23
C ASP A 17 9.96 -47.04 17.76
N LEU A 18 10.16 -46.01 16.94
CA LEU A 18 10.84 -46.12 15.66
C LEU A 18 11.97 -45.09 15.60
N ARG A 19 13.20 -45.62 15.62
CA ARG A 19 14.48 -44.91 15.62
C ARG A 19 14.76 -44.26 14.25
N PRO A 20 15.67 -43.25 14.19
CA PRO A 20 16.02 -42.56 12.96
C PRO A 20 16.67 -43.51 11.95
N VAL A 21 16.30 -43.38 10.68
CA VAL A 21 17.00 -44.02 9.56
C VAL A 21 18.19 -43.12 9.19
N GLU A 22 19.40 -43.56 9.54
CA GLU A 22 20.64 -43.13 8.90
C GLU A 22 20.77 -43.83 7.54
N LEU A 23 21.08 -43.08 6.50
CA LEU A 23 21.53 -43.62 5.22
C LEU A 23 22.81 -42.88 4.82
N ASP A 24 23.95 -43.48 5.17
CA ASP A 24 25.26 -43.12 4.65
C ASP A 24 25.92 -44.30 3.90
N LEU A 25 26.10 -44.05 2.60
CA LEU A 25 27.28 -44.26 1.74
C LEU A 25 28.00 -45.63 1.67
N HIS A 26 27.99 -46.22 0.47
CA HIS A 26 29.17 -46.53 -0.37
C HIS A 26 28.68 -47.20 -1.66
N GLY A 27 29.26 -47.09 -2.85
CA GLY A 27 30.55 -46.60 -3.33
C GLY A 27 30.80 -47.33 -4.66
N GLY A 28 31.17 -46.63 -5.74
CA GLY A 28 31.39 -47.24 -7.05
C GLY A 28 32.08 -46.32 -8.03
N LYS A 29 33.41 -46.45 -8.09
CA LYS A 29 34.34 -45.72 -8.96
C LYS A 29 34.10 -46.03 -10.45
N HIS A 30 34.22 -45.03 -11.31
CA HIS A 30 34.93 -45.20 -12.59
C HIS A 30 35.57 -43.88 -13.06
N ASN A 31 36.89 -43.96 -13.23
CA ASN A 31 37.79 -42.98 -13.84
C ASN A 31 37.43 -42.70 -15.30
N LYS A 32 37.57 -41.45 -15.75
CA LYS A 32 38.34 -41.08 -16.95
C LYS A 32 38.58 -39.56 -17.02
N SER A 33 39.88 -39.25 -17.12
CA SER A 33 40.52 -37.96 -17.33
C SER A 33 40.13 -37.27 -18.63
N VAL A 34 39.89 -35.95 -18.61
CA VAL A 34 40.18 -35.06 -19.75
C VAL A 34 40.68 -33.71 -19.22
N SER A 35 41.76 -33.27 -19.84
CA SER A 35 42.65 -32.13 -19.59
C SER A 35 42.07 -30.76 -19.96
N PHE A 36 42.50 -29.73 -19.23
CA PHE A 36 42.38 -28.31 -19.58
C PHE A 36 43.35 -27.91 -20.71
N PRO A 37 42.92 -27.00 -21.61
CA PRO A 37 43.74 -25.86 -22.03
C PRO A 37 42.98 -24.57 -21.67
N GLY A 38 43.59 -23.49 -21.19
CA GLY A 38 44.69 -22.77 -21.80
C GLY A 38 44.20 -21.34 -22.03
N ARG A 39 44.86 -20.37 -21.38
CA ARG A 39 44.61 -18.93 -21.41
C ARG A 39 44.32 -18.38 -22.81
N LEU A 40 43.34 -17.49 -22.92
CA LEU A 40 43.28 -16.44 -23.93
C LEU A 40 42.91 -15.11 -23.25
N SER A 41 43.81 -14.15 -23.43
CA SER A 41 43.80 -12.78 -22.88
C SER A 41 43.53 -11.79 -24.01
N VAL A 42 42.54 -10.90 -23.84
CA VAL A 42 42.22 -9.76 -24.74
C VAL A 42 41.58 -8.66 -23.85
N PRO A 43 41.72 -7.35 -24.14
CA PRO A 43 42.54 -6.44 -23.34
C PRO A 43 41.71 -5.42 -22.54
N VAL A 44 42.40 -4.76 -21.60
CA VAL A 44 41.94 -3.58 -20.89
C VAL A 44 41.87 -2.39 -21.86
N GLN A 45 40.70 -1.77 -21.99
CA GLN A 45 40.59 -0.36 -22.38
C GLN A 45 39.89 0.41 -21.25
N ALA A 46 40.59 1.44 -20.81
CA ALA A 46 40.17 2.37 -19.79
C ALA A 46 39.53 3.62 -20.43
N GLU A 47 38.71 4.28 -19.61
CA GLU A 47 38.25 5.67 -19.65
C GLU A 47 37.08 6.09 -20.57
N SER A 48 35.99 6.43 -19.85
CA SER A 48 35.32 7.75 -19.88
C SER A 48 34.38 8.07 -21.04
N GLU A 49 33.09 7.75 -20.85
CA GLU A 49 31.99 8.61 -21.30
C GLU A 49 30.94 8.77 -20.20
N ARG A 50 30.88 9.97 -19.60
CA ARG A 50 29.73 10.41 -18.80
C ARG A 50 28.53 10.58 -19.74
N PRO A 51 27.31 10.18 -19.36
CA PRO A 51 26.11 10.61 -20.07
C PRO A 51 26.02 12.14 -20.01
N GLN A 52 26.13 12.80 -21.16
CA GLN A 52 25.86 14.23 -21.28
C GLN A 52 24.37 14.47 -21.00
N MET A 53 24.07 15.31 -20.01
CA MET A 53 22.70 15.80 -19.83
C MET A 53 22.32 16.71 -20.99
N PRO A 54 21.05 16.70 -21.43
CA PRO A 54 20.57 17.66 -22.43
C PRO A 54 20.69 19.10 -21.90
N PRO A 55 20.91 20.09 -22.78
CA PRO A 55 21.09 21.47 -22.37
C PRO A 55 19.81 22.02 -21.70
N MET A 56 20.01 22.69 -20.58
CA MET A 56 18.97 23.45 -19.87
C MET A 56 18.32 24.47 -20.80
N PRO A 57 16.98 24.57 -20.88
CA PRO A 57 16.33 25.66 -21.58
C PRO A 57 16.65 26.98 -20.88
N ALA A 58 17.08 27.97 -21.67
CA ALA A 58 17.33 29.33 -21.23
C ALA A 58 16.09 29.94 -20.56
N GLN A 59 16.33 30.72 -19.51
CA GLN A 59 15.31 31.56 -18.90
C GLN A 59 14.68 32.50 -19.93
N GLY A 60 13.35 32.44 -20.06
CA GLY A 60 12.60 33.44 -20.81
C GLY A 60 11.15 33.05 -21.08
N SER A 61 10.25 33.67 -20.33
CA SER A 61 8.87 34.03 -20.71
C SER A 61 7.93 32.90 -21.16
N ALA A 62 6.94 32.59 -20.30
CA ALA A 62 5.86 31.61 -20.48
C ALA A 62 6.21 30.14 -20.20
N VAL A 63 6.61 29.83 -18.95
CA VAL A 63 6.32 28.49 -18.41
C VAL A 63 4.80 28.35 -18.40
N ASP A 64 4.33 27.46 -19.27
CA ASP A 64 2.96 27.24 -19.71
C ASP A 64 1.94 27.26 -18.56
N LYS A 65 1.09 28.31 -18.50
CA LYS A 65 -0.01 28.41 -17.52
C LYS A 65 -0.86 27.13 -17.48
N ARG A 66 -0.96 26.40 -18.60
CA ARG A 66 -1.69 25.13 -18.73
C ARG A 66 -1.15 24.00 -17.86
N ASN A 67 0.13 24.02 -17.45
CA ASN A 67 0.72 22.94 -16.66
C ASN A 67 0.49 23.12 -15.14
N ARG A 68 0.32 24.35 -14.65
CA ARG A 68 0.00 24.62 -13.22
C ARG A 68 -1.40 24.12 -12.83
N ASP A 69 -2.33 24.07 -13.78
CA ASP A 69 -3.68 23.55 -13.50
C ASP A 69 -3.70 22.03 -13.37
N LEU A 70 -2.68 21.33 -13.87
CA LEU A 70 -2.60 19.87 -13.90
C LEU A 70 -1.82 19.26 -12.73
N VAL A 71 -1.18 20.08 -11.87
CA VAL A 71 -0.30 19.61 -10.79
C VAL A 71 -0.67 20.27 -9.45
N TYR A 72 -0.65 19.51 -8.35
CA TYR A 72 -0.77 20.09 -7.01
C TYR A 72 0.51 20.85 -6.63
N GLU A 73 0.37 22.05 -6.08
CA GLU A 73 1.51 22.84 -5.62
C GLU A 73 1.89 22.42 -4.19
N LEU A 74 3.09 21.87 -4.02
CA LEU A 74 3.68 21.50 -2.72
C LEU A 74 4.86 22.45 -2.43
N LYS A 75 4.56 23.61 -1.86
CA LYS A 75 5.50 24.73 -1.61
C LYS A 75 5.86 24.88 -0.13
N SER A 76 4.96 24.50 0.77
CA SER A 76 5.07 24.63 2.22
C SER A 76 6.14 23.71 2.81
N ASP A 77 6.87 24.18 3.83
CA ASP A 77 7.82 23.38 4.62
C ASP A 77 7.43 23.40 6.11
N PRO A 78 6.94 22.28 6.68
CA PRO A 78 6.70 20.99 6.04
C PRO A 78 5.57 21.04 5.00
N CYS A 79 5.56 20.09 4.06
CA CYS A 79 4.49 19.98 3.04
C CYS A 79 3.15 19.58 3.64
N GLY A 80 3.19 18.88 4.77
CA GLY A 80 2.02 18.27 5.35
C GLY A 80 2.32 17.49 6.61
N ARG A 81 1.25 17.08 7.29
CA ARG A 81 1.31 16.09 8.37
C ARG A 81 1.29 14.68 7.79
N CYS A 82 2.02 13.76 8.40
CA CYS A 82 1.97 12.34 8.12
C CYS A 82 1.72 11.58 9.43
N LEU A 83 0.58 10.91 9.57
CA LEU A 83 0.29 10.04 10.70
C LEU A 83 0.55 8.59 10.31
N ILE A 84 1.40 7.89 11.05
CA ILE A 84 1.65 6.46 10.89
C ILE A 84 1.06 5.72 12.09
N LEU A 85 0.06 4.87 11.83
CA LEU A 85 -0.52 3.96 12.82
C LEU A 85 0.06 2.57 12.62
N ASN A 86 0.90 2.11 13.54
CA ASN A 86 1.59 0.82 13.47
C ASN A 86 1.10 -0.12 14.58
N ASN A 87 0.18 -1.03 14.24
CA ASN A 87 -0.33 -2.04 15.16
C ASN A 87 0.41 -3.36 14.96
N VAL A 88 1.20 -3.73 15.97
CA VAL A 88 2.08 -4.90 15.99
C VAL A 88 1.52 -5.97 16.90
N ASN A 89 1.20 -5.59 18.14
CA ASN A 89 0.80 -6.51 19.20
C ASN A 89 -0.70 -6.42 19.43
N PHE A 90 -1.41 -7.53 19.21
CA PHE A 90 -2.85 -7.63 19.36
C PHE A 90 -3.21 -8.38 20.65
N SER A 91 -4.39 -8.07 21.20
CA SER A 91 -4.90 -8.72 22.40
C SER A 91 -5.08 -10.22 22.18
N ARG A 92 -4.83 -11.03 23.21
CA ARG A 92 -5.01 -12.49 23.13
C ARG A 92 -6.44 -12.89 22.77
N ASP A 93 -7.41 -12.06 23.17
CA ASP A 93 -8.84 -12.30 22.96
C ASP A 93 -9.34 -11.91 21.55
N SER A 94 -8.46 -11.38 20.68
CA SER A 94 -8.84 -10.93 19.33
C SER A 94 -8.62 -11.96 18.22
N ASP A 95 -8.04 -13.12 18.51
CA ASP A 95 -7.62 -14.13 17.53
C ASP A 95 -6.63 -13.64 16.44
N LEU A 96 -6.14 -12.40 16.56
CA LEU A 96 -5.17 -11.80 15.65
C LEU A 96 -3.74 -12.07 16.11
N SER A 97 -2.90 -12.55 15.18
CA SER A 97 -1.50 -12.84 15.46
C SER A 97 -0.65 -11.58 15.59
N THR A 98 0.51 -11.71 16.26
CA THR A 98 1.50 -10.63 16.31
C THR A 98 2.03 -10.33 14.92
N ARG A 99 2.18 -9.06 14.61
CA ARG A 99 2.64 -8.58 13.30
C ARG A 99 4.15 -8.35 13.30
N ASP A 100 4.94 -9.42 13.38
CA ASP A 100 6.41 -9.34 13.29
C ASP A 100 6.89 -8.76 11.95
N GLY A 101 7.91 -7.89 11.99
CA GLY A 101 8.41 -7.14 10.83
C GLY A 101 7.68 -5.82 10.53
N SER A 102 6.56 -5.51 11.21
CA SER A 102 5.86 -4.23 10.99
C SER A 102 6.64 -3.01 11.49
N ASP A 103 7.48 -3.19 12.51
CA ASP A 103 8.33 -2.10 13.00
C ASP A 103 9.39 -1.72 11.93
N VAL A 104 9.89 -2.68 11.14
CA VAL A 104 10.76 -2.42 9.98
C VAL A 104 10.03 -1.60 8.91
N ASP A 105 8.78 -1.96 8.61
CA ASP A 105 7.92 -1.20 7.69
C ASP A 105 7.70 0.24 8.18
N CYS A 106 7.43 0.40 9.46
CA CYS A 106 7.21 1.69 10.10
C CYS A 106 8.44 2.59 10.00
N GLU A 107 9.63 2.06 10.32
CA GLU A 107 10.90 2.80 10.25
C GLU A 107 11.22 3.26 8.82
N LYS A 108 11.01 2.39 7.82
CA LYS A 108 11.19 2.74 6.39
C LYS A 108 10.30 3.91 6.00
N LEU A 109 9.00 3.83 6.30
CA LEU A 109 8.04 4.88 5.93
C LEU A 109 8.26 6.17 6.71
N GLU A 110 8.62 6.10 7.99
CA GLU A 110 8.94 7.28 8.78
C GLU A 110 10.14 8.03 8.19
N LYS A 111 11.23 7.31 7.88
CA LYS A 111 12.41 7.87 7.22
C LYS A 111 12.04 8.47 5.86
N ARG A 112 11.24 7.75 5.06
CA ARG A 112 10.81 8.19 3.73
C ARG A 112 10.03 9.49 3.79
N PHE A 113 8.95 9.55 4.56
CA PHE A 113 8.09 10.73 4.61
C PHE A 113 8.79 11.93 5.24
N LYS A 114 9.72 11.74 6.18
CA LYS A 114 10.60 12.82 6.66
C LYS A 114 11.50 13.39 5.54
N ALA A 115 12.07 12.53 4.69
CA ALA A 115 12.86 12.94 3.53
C ALA A 115 12.01 13.64 2.46
N LEU A 116 10.72 13.31 2.38
CA LEU A 116 9.73 13.95 1.51
C LEU A 116 9.05 15.17 2.17
N SER A 117 9.70 15.79 3.16
CA SER A 117 9.25 17.01 3.83
C SER A 117 7.91 16.93 4.59
N PHE A 118 7.51 15.77 5.08
CA PHE A 118 6.38 15.67 5.99
C PHE A 118 6.83 15.77 7.45
N ASP A 119 5.96 16.35 8.28
CA ASP A 119 6.05 16.23 9.72
C ASP A 119 5.36 14.94 10.15
N VAL A 120 6.17 13.95 10.55
CA VAL A 120 5.72 12.56 10.77
C VAL A 120 5.46 12.31 12.25
N LEU A 121 4.24 11.86 12.58
CA LEU A 121 3.83 11.37 13.88
C LEU A 121 3.54 9.87 13.81
N THR A 122 4.28 9.08 14.56
CA THR A 122 4.10 7.62 14.64
C THR A 122 3.38 7.25 15.94
N ARG A 123 2.34 6.41 15.85
CA ARG A 123 1.62 5.83 16.99
C ARG A 123 1.64 4.31 16.89
N ARG A 124 1.88 3.64 18.02
CA ARG A 124 2.02 2.19 18.10
C ARG A 124 0.91 1.55 18.92
N ASP A 125 0.47 0.38 18.50
CA ASP A 125 -0.43 -0.54 19.22
C ASP A 125 -1.70 0.12 19.78
N LEU A 126 -2.44 0.80 18.91
CA LEU A 126 -3.69 1.47 19.29
C LEU A 126 -4.91 0.55 19.15
N ALA A 127 -5.71 0.50 20.20
CA ALA A 127 -7.08 -0.02 20.14
C ALA A 127 -7.92 0.81 19.17
N ALA A 128 -8.99 0.23 18.62
CA ALA A 128 -9.76 0.84 17.54
C ALA A 128 -10.28 2.24 17.90
N GLN A 129 -10.79 2.40 19.12
CA GLN A 129 -11.28 3.70 19.58
C GLN A 129 -10.15 4.74 19.67
N LYS A 130 -8.93 4.35 20.06
CA LYS A 130 -7.78 5.25 20.12
C LYS A 130 -7.29 5.64 18.72
N MET A 131 -7.31 4.71 17.76
CA MET A 131 -7.03 5.03 16.35
C MET A 131 -8.02 6.08 15.82
N VAL A 132 -9.32 5.91 16.09
CA VAL A 132 -10.35 6.88 15.73
C VAL A 132 -10.05 8.26 16.31
N LEU A 133 -9.68 8.33 17.58
CA LEU A 133 -9.34 9.61 18.24
C LEU A 133 -8.13 10.29 17.61
N GLU A 134 -7.05 9.57 17.31
CA GLU A 134 -5.86 10.14 16.64
C GLU A 134 -6.18 10.62 15.23
N LEU A 135 -6.99 9.87 14.47
CA LEU A 135 -7.42 10.26 13.12
C LEU A 135 -8.31 11.51 13.14
N GLN A 136 -9.26 11.57 14.08
CA GLN A 136 -10.13 12.73 14.27
C GLN A 136 -9.34 13.95 14.74
N GLU A 137 -8.37 13.77 15.63
CA GLU A 137 -7.52 14.87 16.08
C GLU A 137 -6.65 15.40 14.94
N LEU A 138 -6.08 14.54 14.09
CA LEU A 138 -5.37 14.97 12.90
C LEU A 138 -6.29 15.75 11.94
N ALA A 139 -7.50 15.27 11.69
CA ALA A 139 -8.48 15.95 10.83
C ALA A 139 -8.93 17.31 11.41
N ARG A 140 -8.92 17.48 12.73
CA ARG A 140 -9.31 18.71 13.42
C ARG A 140 -8.20 19.78 13.43
N GLN A 141 -6.94 19.40 13.17
CA GLN A 141 -5.84 20.36 13.10
C GLN A 141 -6.03 21.38 11.98
N ASP A 142 -5.40 22.55 12.12
CA ASP A 142 -5.36 23.54 11.06
C ASP A 142 -4.26 23.20 10.05
N HIS A 143 -4.68 22.81 8.84
CA HIS A 143 -3.82 22.50 7.71
C HIS A 143 -3.71 23.66 6.72
N SER A 144 -4.21 24.87 7.06
CA SER A 144 -4.29 25.99 6.12
C SER A 144 -2.92 26.38 5.55
N ALA A 145 -1.88 26.35 6.39
CA ALA A 145 -0.49 26.60 6.04
C ALA A 145 0.27 25.39 5.46
N LEU A 146 -0.41 24.26 5.26
CA LEU A 146 0.14 23.03 4.69
C LEU A 146 -0.47 22.76 3.31
N ASP A 147 0.13 21.86 2.54
CA ASP A 147 -0.31 21.56 1.18
C ASP A 147 -0.93 20.17 1.03
N CYS A 148 -0.65 19.25 1.96
CA CYS A 148 -1.05 17.85 1.87
C CYS A 148 -1.25 17.23 3.27
N CYS A 149 -1.99 16.12 3.32
CA CYS A 149 -2.06 15.26 4.49
C CYS A 149 -1.85 13.79 4.08
N VAL A 150 -1.06 13.06 4.87
CA VAL A 150 -0.79 11.63 4.67
C VAL A 150 -1.21 10.84 5.90
N VAL A 151 -1.86 9.70 5.69
CA VAL A 151 -2.16 8.71 6.73
C VAL A 151 -1.66 7.35 6.26
N VAL A 152 -0.83 6.71 7.07
CA VAL A 152 -0.34 5.35 6.85
C VAL A 152 -0.91 4.46 7.95
N ILE A 153 -1.46 3.30 7.57
CA ILE A 153 -1.98 2.32 8.52
C ILE A 153 -1.33 0.97 8.24
N LEU A 154 -0.61 0.45 9.23
CA LEU A 154 0.02 -0.88 9.24
C LEU A 154 -0.71 -1.73 10.30
N SER A 155 -1.62 -2.60 9.87
CA SER A 155 -2.41 -3.43 10.80
C SER A 155 -2.88 -4.73 10.11
N HIS A 156 -3.62 -5.56 10.85
CA HIS A 156 -4.51 -6.55 10.23
C HIS A 156 -5.70 -5.85 9.59
N GLY A 157 -6.31 -6.50 8.62
CA GLY A 157 -7.51 -6.00 7.95
C GLY A 157 -8.58 -7.06 7.81
N CYS A 158 -9.77 -6.61 7.44
CA CYS A 158 -10.93 -7.45 7.20
C CYS A 158 -11.75 -6.91 6.04
N GLN A 159 -12.61 -7.76 5.49
CA GLN A 159 -13.66 -7.29 4.59
C GLN A 159 -14.76 -6.62 5.42
N THR A 160 -15.23 -5.46 4.95
CA THR A 160 -16.37 -4.75 5.55
C THR A 160 -17.33 -4.31 4.45
N SER A 161 -18.63 -4.27 4.78
CA SER A 161 -19.62 -3.61 3.93
C SER A 161 -19.23 -2.15 3.73
N HIS A 162 -19.35 -1.67 2.50
CA HIS A 162 -18.95 -0.32 2.10
C HIS A 162 -19.78 0.09 0.90
N ILE A 163 -19.86 1.40 0.69
CA ILE A 163 -20.45 1.99 -0.51
C ILE A 163 -19.32 2.52 -1.41
N GLN A 164 -18.28 3.11 -0.81
CA GLN A 164 -17.24 3.82 -1.56
C GLN A 164 -15.85 3.18 -1.43
N PHE A 165 -15.42 2.88 -0.20
CA PHE A 165 -14.06 2.40 0.06
C PHE A 165 -14.08 1.03 0.73
N PRO A 166 -13.58 -0.03 0.06
CA PRO A 166 -13.62 -1.38 0.59
C PRO A 166 -12.68 -1.62 1.78
N GLY A 167 -13.10 -2.55 2.63
CA GLY A 167 -12.26 -3.10 3.68
C GLY A 167 -12.24 -2.28 4.97
N GLY A 168 -11.69 -2.91 6.00
CA GLY A 168 -11.49 -2.34 7.31
C GLY A 168 -10.12 -2.71 7.88
N VAL A 169 -9.71 -1.96 8.89
CA VAL A 169 -8.47 -2.17 9.63
C VAL A 169 -8.79 -2.47 11.09
N TYR A 170 -8.03 -3.38 11.70
CA TYR A 170 -8.22 -3.72 13.11
C TYR A 170 -7.42 -2.80 14.04
N GLY A 171 -8.05 -2.43 15.16
CA GLY A 171 -7.33 -2.02 16.36
C GLY A 171 -6.70 -3.20 17.08
N THR A 172 -5.82 -2.93 18.03
CA THR A 172 -5.18 -3.99 18.86
C THR A 172 -6.16 -4.78 19.73
N ASP A 173 -7.37 -4.26 19.92
CA ASP A 173 -8.50 -4.89 20.62
C ASP A 173 -9.36 -5.78 19.70
N GLY A 174 -8.93 -6.04 18.46
CA GLY A 174 -9.67 -6.88 17.51
C GLY A 174 -10.92 -6.23 16.93
N LYS A 175 -11.16 -4.94 17.22
CA LYS A 175 -12.31 -4.22 16.66
C LYS A 175 -11.96 -3.58 15.32
N ALA A 176 -12.83 -3.77 14.34
CA ALA A 176 -12.64 -3.26 13.00
C ALA A 176 -13.08 -1.79 12.87
N ILE A 177 -12.34 -1.03 12.06
CA ILE A 177 -12.70 0.32 11.61
C ILE A 177 -12.80 0.28 10.09
N PRO A 178 -13.97 0.56 9.49
CA PRO A 178 -14.10 0.64 8.04
C PRO A 178 -13.19 1.73 7.47
N VAL A 179 -12.50 1.44 6.37
CA VAL A 179 -11.65 2.43 5.69
C VAL A 179 -12.47 3.62 5.20
N GLU A 180 -13.70 3.38 4.73
CA GLU A 180 -14.64 4.44 4.39
C GLU A 180 -14.86 5.44 5.54
N LYS A 181 -14.94 4.96 6.78
CA LYS A 181 -15.07 5.83 7.96
C LYS A 181 -13.82 6.69 8.16
N ILE A 182 -12.63 6.09 8.00
CA ILE A 182 -11.34 6.76 8.14
C ILE A 182 -11.21 7.88 7.12
N VAL A 183 -11.46 7.59 5.85
CA VAL A 183 -11.37 8.56 4.75
C VAL A 183 -12.36 9.71 4.95
N ASN A 184 -13.57 9.42 5.42
CA ASN A 184 -14.62 10.41 5.63
C ASN A 184 -14.29 11.45 6.71
N TYR A 185 -13.38 11.17 7.66
CA TYR A 185 -12.91 12.18 8.60
C TYR A 185 -12.18 13.35 7.92
N PHE A 186 -11.61 13.13 6.74
CA PHE A 186 -10.80 14.13 6.03
C PHE A 186 -11.54 14.75 4.84
N ASN A 187 -12.83 14.48 4.66
CA ASN A 187 -13.59 15.07 3.57
C ASN A 187 -13.76 16.60 3.75
N GLY A 188 -14.21 17.28 2.69
CA GLY A 188 -14.33 18.74 2.71
C GLY A 188 -15.27 19.29 3.79
N SER A 189 -16.22 18.49 4.28
CA SER A 189 -17.15 18.90 5.34
C SER A 189 -16.51 18.81 6.73
N HIS A 190 -15.75 17.74 6.98
CA HIS A 190 -15.14 17.49 8.29
C HIS A 190 -13.76 18.14 8.47
N CYS A 191 -13.01 18.37 7.38
CA CYS A 191 -11.68 18.98 7.42
C CYS A 191 -11.55 20.14 6.39
N PRO A 192 -12.16 21.32 6.65
CA PRO A 192 -12.18 22.42 5.70
C PRO A 192 -10.80 22.94 5.27
N SER A 193 -9.80 22.89 6.16
CA SER A 193 -8.42 23.34 5.91
C SER A 193 -7.67 22.47 4.87
N LEU A 194 -8.21 21.29 4.53
CA LEU A 194 -7.72 20.37 3.48
C LEU A 194 -8.59 20.36 2.21
N ARG A 195 -9.55 21.29 2.06
CA ARG A 195 -10.29 21.44 0.80
C ARG A 195 -9.34 21.82 -0.33
N GLY A 196 -9.46 21.14 -1.47
CA GLY A 196 -8.58 21.37 -2.61
C GLY A 196 -7.17 20.78 -2.49
N LYS A 197 -6.84 20.17 -1.34
CA LYS A 197 -5.51 19.63 -1.03
C LYS A 197 -5.50 18.10 -1.04
N PRO A 198 -4.44 17.46 -1.56
CA PRO A 198 -4.31 16.01 -1.62
C PRO A 198 -4.31 15.37 -0.22
N LYS A 199 -5.15 14.35 -0.05
CA LYS A 199 -5.29 13.52 1.15
C LYS A 199 -4.95 12.08 0.78
N LEU A 200 -3.80 11.60 1.23
CA LEU A 200 -3.23 10.33 0.79
C LEU A 200 -3.30 9.31 1.92
N PHE A 201 -3.86 8.14 1.63
CA PHE A 201 -3.98 7.04 2.56
C PHE A 201 -3.22 5.83 2.02
N PHE A 202 -2.28 5.29 2.80
CA PHE A 202 -1.53 4.08 2.47
C PHE A 202 -1.88 2.98 3.47
N ILE A 203 -2.54 1.93 3.00
CA ILE A 203 -3.15 0.91 3.85
C ILE A 203 -2.47 -0.44 3.60
N GLN A 204 -1.59 -0.78 4.54
CA GLN A 204 -1.02 -2.11 4.67
C GLN A 204 -1.89 -2.93 5.63
N ALA A 205 -2.88 -3.62 5.06
CA ALA A 205 -3.78 -4.51 5.77
C ALA A 205 -4.28 -5.61 4.81
N CYS A 206 -4.56 -6.80 5.34
CA CYS A 206 -5.14 -7.89 4.54
C CYS A 206 -6.58 -7.54 4.17
N GLY A 207 -6.96 -7.72 2.90
CA GLY A 207 -8.32 -7.47 2.44
C GLY A 207 -9.30 -8.61 2.75
N GLY A 208 -8.79 -9.78 3.16
CA GLY A 208 -9.55 -11.00 3.47
C GLY A 208 -8.60 -12.21 3.63
N GLU A 209 -9.17 -13.42 3.76
CA GLU A 209 -8.41 -14.66 3.98
C GLU A 209 -8.04 -15.40 2.67
N GLN A 210 -8.51 -14.92 1.52
CA GLN A 210 -8.34 -15.61 0.25
C GLN A 210 -6.89 -15.52 -0.25
N ARG A 211 -6.26 -16.68 -0.50
CA ARG A 211 -4.91 -16.79 -1.07
C ARG A 211 -4.98 -16.95 -2.58
N ASP A 212 -4.38 -16.02 -3.32
CA ASP A 212 -4.30 -16.10 -4.78
C ASP A 212 -3.06 -16.90 -5.22
N ARG A 213 -3.28 -17.92 -6.07
CA ARG A 213 -2.20 -18.72 -6.68
C ARG A 213 -1.79 -18.19 -8.06
N GLY A 214 -2.50 -17.19 -8.59
CA GLY A 214 -2.32 -16.66 -9.93
C GLY A 214 -2.69 -17.65 -11.04
N PHE A 215 -2.39 -17.24 -12.26
CA PHE A 215 -2.50 -18.06 -13.47
C PHE A 215 -1.19 -17.93 -14.28
N VAL A 216 -0.92 -18.90 -15.17
CA VAL A 216 0.27 -18.89 -16.02
C VAL A 216 0.06 -17.91 -17.16
N VAL A 217 1.04 -17.04 -17.42
CA VAL A 217 1.03 -16.08 -18.53
C VAL A 217 2.10 -16.53 -19.52
N ASP A 218 1.72 -16.88 -20.74
CA ASP A 218 2.64 -17.12 -21.84
C ASP A 218 3.16 -15.77 -22.35
N GLY A 219 4.49 -15.60 -22.39
CA GLY A 219 5.12 -14.36 -22.81
C GLY A 219 5.32 -14.30 -24.33
N ASP A 220 4.64 -13.36 -24.99
CA ASP A 220 5.16 -12.39 -25.98
C ASP A 220 3.98 -11.75 -26.77
N SER A 221 4.02 -10.42 -26.96
CA SER A 221 3.01 -9.60 -27.69
C SER A 221 3.16 -9.70 -29.23
N PRO A 222 2.32 -9.04 -30.06
CA PRO A 222 0.90 -8.70 -29.99
C PRO A 222 0.09 -9.36 -31.13
N GLY A 223 -1.24 -9.39 -31.02
CA GLY A 223 -2.12 -9.78 -32.12
C GLY A 223 -3.49 -9.12 -31.97
N ASP A 224 -3.76 -8.16 -32.86
CA ASP A 224 -5.05 -7.49 -33.02
C ASP A 224 -6.19 -8.46 -33.37
N GLU A 225 -7.39 -8.06 -32.93
CA GLU A 225 -8.66 -7.99 -33.69
C GLU A 225 -9.83 -8.32 -32.75
N ALA A 226 -10.62 -7.29 -32.44
CA ALA A 226 -12.01 -7.44 -31.98
C ALA A 226 -12.89 -7.83 -33.18
N PRO A 227 -14.05 -8.48 -32.97
CA PRO A 227 -15.26 -7.64 -32.94
C PRO A 227 -16.40 -8.14 -32.04
N GLY A 228 -17.19 -7.17 -31.56
CA GLY A 228 -18.66 -7.25 -31.57
C GLY A 228 -19.36 -7.95 -30.40
N GLY A 229 -19.71 -7.17 -29.38
CA GLY A 229 -20.73 -7.55 -28.39
C GLY A 229 -21.25 -6.31 -27.67
N SER A 230 -22.55 -6.04 -27.81
CA SER A 230 -23.28 -4.92 -27.20
C SER A 230 -23.18 -4.95 -25.67
N LEU A 231 -22.53 -3.94 -25.09
CA LEU A 231 -22.47 -3.73 -23.64
C LEU A 231 -23.64 -2.83 -23.24
N GLU A 232 -24.72 -3.40 -22.71
CA GLU A 232 -25.72 -2.65 -21.96
C GLU A 232 -25.32 -2.62 -20.48
N SER A 233 -25.41 -1.44 -19.87
CA SER A 233 -25.05 -1.15 -18.48
C SER A 233 -26.32 -0.90 -17.69
N ASP A 234 -26.59 -1.72 -16.68
CA ASP A 234 -27.74 -1.59 -15.78
C ASP A 234 -27.47 -0.55 -14.68
N ALA A 235 -27.33 0.72 -15.08
CA ALA A 235 -27.25 1.85 -14.15
C ALA A 235 -28.54 2.68 -14.23
N THR A 236 -29.32 2.68 -13.15
CA THR A 236 -30.46 3.60 -12.96
C THR A 236 -30.00 4.87 -12.23
N PRO A 237 -30.28 6.09 -12.73
CA PRO A 237 -30.03 7.32 -11.99
C PRO A 237 -31.06 7.52 -10.86
N PHE A 238 -30.57 7.98 -9.72
CA PHE A 238 -31.35 8.44 -8.58
C PHE A 238 -32.29 9.59 -8.97
N GLN A 239 -33.59 9.49 -8.65
CA GLN A 239 -34.54 10.60 -8.80
C GLN A 239 -34.54 11.50 -7.56
N THR A 240 -34.29 12.79 -7.76
CA THR A 240 -34.60 13.86 -6.78
C THR A 240 -36.03 14.37 -6.98
N PRO A 241 -36.78 14.72 -5.91
CA PRO A 241 -38.08 15.37 -6.07
C PRO A 241 -37.92 16.79 -6.62
N ALA A 242 -38.86 17.18 -7.47
CA ALA A 242 -38.93 18.49 -8.10
C ALA A 242 -39.14 19.62 -7.08
N GLY A 243 -38.28 20.63 -7.16
CA GLY A 243 -38.45 21.94 -6.53
C GLY A 243 -37.83 23.00 -7.43
N ASN A 244 -38.67 23.79 -8.09
CA ASN A 244 -38.26 24.90 -8.94
C ASN A 244 -37.78 26.07 -8.08
N VAL A 245 -36.51 26.48 -8.20
CA VAL A 245 -36.07 27.88 -8.05
C VAL A 245 -34.84 28.10 -8.93
N ASP A 246 -34.97 28.97 -9.93
CA ASP A 246 -33.85 29.53 -10.69
C ASP A 246 -33.00 30.43 -9.79
N GLN A 247 -31.70 30.14 -9.64
CA GLN A 247 -30.74 31.13 -9.18
C GLN A 247 -29.34 30.87 -9.76
N PRO A 248 -28.68 31.86 -10.39
CA PRO A 248 -27.40 31.66 -11.05
C PRO A 248 -26.26 31.93 -10.06
N ASP A 249 -25.74 30.88 -9.41
CA ASP A 249 -24.49 30.98 -8.65
C ASP A 249 -23.56 29.84 -9.06
N ALA A 250 -22.60 30.16 -9.93
CA ALA A 250 -21.45 29.32 -10.20
C ALA A 250 -20.51 29.34 -8.98
N VAL A 251 -20.94 28.75 -7.86
CA VAL A 251 -20.03 28.34 -6.79
C VAL A 251 -19.34 27.10 -7.31
N ALA A 252 -18.01 27.15 -7.49
CA ALA A 252 -17.21 25.97 -7.80
C ALA A 252 -17.35 24.96 -6.64
N SER A 253 -18.35 24.08 -6.72
CA SER A 253 -18.60 23.05 -5.72
C SER A 253 -17.77 21.82 -6.07
N LEU A 254 -16.90 21.42 -5.14
CA LEU A 254 -16.19 20.16 -5.26
C LEU A 254 -17.04 19.03 -4.69
N PRO A 255 -17.12 17.86 -5.33
CA PRO A 255 -17.72 16.67 -4.74
C PRO A 255 -17.10 16.37 -3.37
N THR A 256 -17.89 15.85 -2.43
CA THR A 256 -17.46 15.57 -1.05
C THR A 256 -16.16 14.74 -0.94
N PRO A 257 -15.93 13.69 -1.77
CA PRO A 257 -14.68 12.94 -1.76
C PRO A 257 -13.63 13.46 -2.78
N SER A 258 -13.41 14.78 -2.85
CA SER A 258 -12.38 15.35 -3.76
C SER A 258 -10.98 15.34 -3.16
N ASP A 259 -9.98 15.13 -4.02
CA ASP A 259 -8.56 15.16 -3.68
C ASP A 259 -8.16 14.07 -2.69
N ILE A 260 -8.73 12.88 -2.83
CA ILE A 260 -8.45 11.70 -2.00
C ILE A 260 -7.77 10.63 -2.83
N LEU A 261 -6.74 10.00 -2.28
CA LEU A 261 -6.16 8.77 -2.83
C LEU A 261 -6.03 7.74 -1.72
N VAL A 262 -6.55 6.53 -1.94
CA VAL A 262 -6.40 5.40 -1.03
C VAL A 262 -5.65 4.29 -1.74
N SER A 263 -4.41 4.03 -1.35
CA SER A 263 -3.59 2.93 -1.83
C SER A 263 -3.68 1.74 -0.87
N TYR A 264 -4.07 0.59 -1.40
CA TYR A 264 -4.17 -0.68 -0.69
C TYR A 264 -3.01 -1.59 -1.08
N SER A 265 -2.42 -2.23 -0.08
CA SER A 265 -1.32 -3.19 -0.28
C SER A 265 -1.69 -4.43 -1.08
N THR A 266 -2.97 -4.78 -1.16
CA THR A 266 -3.49 -5.94 -1.89
C THR A 266 -4.92 -5.65 -2.35
N PHE A 267 -5.41 -6.37 -3.34
CA PHE A 267 -6.79 -6.24 -3.80
C PHE A 267 -7.74 -6.65 -2.67
N PRO A 268 -8.83 -5.89 -2.43
CA PRO A 268 -9.81 -6.23 -1.40
C PRO A 268 -10.28 -7.69 -1.50
N GLY A 269 -10.34 -8.40 -0.37
CA GLY A 269 -10.62 -9.83 -0.30
C GLY A 269 -9.38 -10.75 -0.22
N PHE A 270 -8.19 -10.25 -0.57
CA PHE A 270 -6.97 -11.09 -0.64
C PHE A 270 -5.97 -10.82 0.49
N VAL A 271 -5.08 -11.79 0.70
CA VAL A 271 -3.99 -11.70 1.69
C VAL A 271 -2.91 -10.69 1.24
N SER A 272 -2.28 -10.03 2.21
CA SER A 272 -1.06 -9.24 2.00
C SER A 272 0.12 -9.92 2.71
N TRP A 273 1.23 -10.10 1.99
CA TRP A 273 2.38 -10.87 2.45
C TRP A 273 3.46 -10.02 3.09
N ARG A 274 4.16 -10.64 4.03
CA ARG A 274 5.21 -10.01 4.80
C ARG A 274 6.26 -11.00 5.23
N ASP A 275 7.50 -10.53 5.23
CA ASP A 275 8.63 -11.20 5.82
C ASP A 275 8.96 -10.58 7.18
N VAL A 276 9.39 -11.41 8.13
CA VAL A 276 9.68 -10.98 9.50
C VAL A 276 10.91 -10.07 9.57
N SER A 277 11.88 -10.27 8.67
CA SER A 277 13.16 -9.56 8.67
C SER A 277 13.17 -8.33 7.74
N SER A 278 12.57 -8.44 6.55
CA SER A 278 12.61 -7.35 5.56
C SER A 278 11.36 -6.44 5.58
N GLY A 279 10.28 -6.88 6.23
CA GLY A 279 8.99 -6.17 6.24
C GLY A 279 8.02 -6.65 5.17
N SER A 280 6.94 -5.89 4.94
CA SER A 280 5.91 -6.25 3.96
C SER A 280 6.41 -6.04 2.53
N TRP A 281 5.98 -6.91 1.61
CA TRP A 281 6.37 -6.76 0.20
C TRP A 281 5.91 -5.42 -0.38
N TYR A 282 4.73 -4.95 0.03
CA TYR A 282 4.20 -3.68 -0.42
C TYR A 282 5.00 -2.50 0.14
N VAL A 283 5.27 -2.45 1.45
CA VAL A 283 5.99 -1.32 2.06
C VAL A 283 7.44 -1.28 1.62
N GLU A 284 8.11 -2.44 1.56
CA GLU A 284 9.46 -2.54 1.01
C GLU A 284 9.54 -1.99 -0.42
N THR A 285 8.61 -2.40 -1.28
CA THR A 285 8.57 -1.95 -2.67
C THR A 285 8.20 -0.47 -2.77
N LEU A 286 7.23 0.00 -1.98
CA LEU A 286 6.80 1.39 -1.95
C LEU A 286 7.95 2.30 -1.53
N ASP A 287 8.68 1.98 -0.46
CA ASP A 287 9.83 2.77 -0.03
C ASP A 287 10.93 2.82 -1.11
N SER A 288 11.25 1.68 -1.73
CA SER A 288 12.23 1.62 -2.82
C SER A 288 11.80 2.46 -4.03
N VAL A 289 10.53 2.43 -4.42
CA VAL A 289 10.02 3.22 -5.54
C VAL A 289 10.03 4.71 -5.18
N LEU A 290 9.62 5.09 -3.97
CA LEU A 290 9.66 6.48 -3.54
C LEU A 290 11.10 7.02 -3.46
N GLU A 291 12.08 6.21 -3.04
CA GLU A 291 13.50 6.61 -3.10
C GLU A 291 13.96 6.94 -4.52
N GLN A 292 13.62 6.06 -5.48
CA GLN A 292 14.16 6.14 -6.82
C GLN A 292 13.43 7.18 -7.69
N TYR A 293 12.10 7.31 -7.54
CA TYR A 293 11.26 7.98 -8.54
C TYR A 293 10.53 9.22 -8.01
N ALA A 294 10.54 9.52 -6.70
CA ALA A 294 9.78 10.66 -6.15
C ALA A 294 10.22 12.04 -6.70
N ARG A 295 11.45 12.14 -7.24
CA ARG A 295 11.97 13.36 -7.87
C ARG A 295 11.51 13.56 -9.32
N SER A 296 11.04 12.52 -10.00
CA SER A 296 10.79 12.53 -11.45
C SER A 296 9.39 12.10 -11.84
N GLU A 297 8.66 11.39 -10.99
CA GLU A 297 7.35 10.82 -11.31
C GLU A 297 6.25 11.26 -10.35
N ASP A 298 5.02 11.32 -10.86
CA ASP A 298 3.86 11.53 -10.02
C ASP A 298 3.46 10.25 -9.27
N LEU A 299 2.70 10.42 -8.19
CA LEU A 299 2.30 9.34 -7.30
C LEU A 299 1.60 8.18 -8.00
N LEU A 300 0.78 8.41 -9.03
CA LEU A 300 0.06 7.33 -9.69
C LEU A 300 1.00 6.45 -10.50
N ASN A 301 1.96 7.05 -11.21
CA ASN A 301 3.00 6.31 -11.92
C ASN A 301 3.88 5.50 -10.96
N MET A 302 4.23 6.08 -9.81
CA MET A 302 4.93 5.33 -8.77
C MET A 302 4.11 4.17 -8.21
N LEU A 303 2.82 4.35 -7.95
CA LEU A 303 1.94 3.26 -7.49
C LEU A 303 1.77 2.17 -8.56
N LEU A 304 1.80 2.51 -9.84
CA LEU A 304 1.82 1.54 -10.93
C LEU A 304 3.11 0.70 -10.91
N ARG A 305 4.27 1.32 -10.66
CA ARG A 305 5.54 0.58 -10.47
C ARG A 305 5.47 -0.35 -9.27
N VAL A 306 4.88 0.09 -8.17
CA VAL A 306 4.67 -0.74 -6.98
C VAL A 306 3.77 -1.94 -7.31
N ALA A 307 2.66 -1.72 -8.00
CA ALA A 307 1.76 -2.79 -8.40
C ALA A 307 2.46 -3.84 -9.28
N ASN A 308 3.23 -3.40 -10.27
CA ASN A 308 3.99 -4.26 -11.16
C ASN A 308 5.08 -5.08 -10.41
N ALA A 309 5.84 -4.42 -9.53
CA ALA A 309 6.90 -5.09 -8.79
C ALA A 309 6.37 -6.09 -7.74
N VAL A 310 5.26 -5.78 -7.06
CA VAL A 310 4.65 -6.67 -6.06
C VAL A 310 3.97 -7.87 -6.73
N SER A 311 3.30 -7.68 -7.88
CA SER A 311 2.61 -8.79 -8.58
C SER A 311 3.57 -9.86 -9.12
N ALA A 312 4.82 -9.48 -9.39
CA ALA A 312 5.88 -10.39 -9.79
C ALA A 312 6.48 -11.20 -8.62
N LYS A 313 6.23 -10.81 -7.35
CA LYS A 313 6.84 -11.48 -6.18
C LYS A 313 6.18 -12.82 -5.85
N GLY A 314 7.02 -13.76 -5.42
CA GLY A 314 6.65 -14.99 -4.72
C GLY A 314 5.81 -16.01 -5.49
N ARG A 315 5.52 -17.11 -4.80
CA ARG A 315 4.67 -18.21 -5.30
C ARG A 315 3.18 -17.88 -5.21
N TYR A 316 2.78 -17.20 -4.13
CA TYR A 316 1.43 -16.63 -4.01
C TYR A 316 1.45 -15.21 -4.55
N LYS A 317 0.33 -14.80 -5.15
CA LYS A 317 0.22 -13.49 -5.81
C LYS A 317 -0.37 -12.45 -4.86
N GLN A 318 0.03 -11.20 -5.09
CA GLN A 318 -0.47 -10.01 -4.41
C GLN A 318 -0.48 -8.89 -5.43
N ILE A 319 -1.63 -8.24 -5.60
CA ILE A 319 -1.77 -7.08 -6.50
C ILE A 319 -2.21 -5.87 -5.68
N PRO A 320 -1.29 -4.94 -5.36
CA PRO A 320 -1.66 -3.64 -4.81
C PRO A 320 -2.56 -2.87 -5.76
N GLY A 321 -3.41 -2.01 -5.21
CA GLY A 321 -4.31 -1.17 -6.00
C GLY A 321 -4.52 0.19 -5.35
N CYS A 322 -5.20 1.10 -6.05
CA CYS A 322 -5.61 2.37 -5.46
C CYS A 322 -6.98 2.84 -5.95
N PHE A 323 -7.70 3.49 -5.05
CA PHE A 323 -8.86 4.31 -5.39
C PHE A 323 -8.39 5.76 -5.50
N ASN A 324 -8.48 6.31 -6.69
CA ASN A 324 -7.97 7.64 -7.01
C ASN A 324 -9.11 8.62 -7.30
N PHE A 325 -9.19 9.65 -6.46
CA PHE A 325 -10.08 10.80 -6.61
C PHE A 325 -9.28 12.12 -6.56
N LEU A 326 -7.98 12.06 -6.88
CA LEU A 326 -7.15 13.23 -7.14
C LEU A 326 -7.59 13.89 -8.45
N ARG A 327 -7.54 15.22 -8.48
CA ARG A 327 -7.93 16.04 -9.63
C ARG A 327 -6.73 16.55 -10.43
N LYS A 328 -5.53 16.42 -9.86
CA LYS A 328 -4.25 16.86 -10.41
C LYS A 328 -3.18 15.81 -10.16
N LYS A 329 -2.08 15.86 -10.92
CA LYS A 329 -0.89 15.06 -10.64
C LYS A 329 -0.26 15.50 -9.32
N PHE A 330 0.18 14.53 -8.55
CA PHE A 330 0.85 14.75 -7.27
C PHE A 330 2.33 14.36 -7.40
N PHE A 331 3.24 15.31 -7.25
CA PHE A 331 4.69 15.07 -7.22
C PHE A 331 5.21 15.38 -5.84
N PHE A 332 5.94 14.47 -5.19
CA PHE A 332 6.46 14.76 -3.86
C PHE A 332 7.54 15.84 -3.89
N ARG A 333 7.56 16.67 -2.85
CA ARG A 333 8.68 17.57 -2.60
C ARG A 333 9.79 16.82 -1.86
N CYS A 334 10.93 16.62 -2.51
CA CYS A 334 12.09 15.97 -1.90
C CYS A 334 12.99 17.02 -1.23
N LYS A 335 13.55 16.68 -0.06
CA LYS A 335 14.69 17.40 0.53
C LYS A 335 16.00 17.08 -0.22
#